data_AF-A0A0P9TX18-F1
#
_entry.id   AF-A0A0P9TX18-F1
#
_cell.length_a   1.000
_cell.length_b   1.000
_cell.length_c   1.000
_cell.angle_alpha   90.00
_cell.angle_beta   90.00
_cell.angle_gamma   90.00
#
_symmetry.space_group_name_H-M   'P 1'
#
loop_
_entity.id
_entity.type
_entity.pdbx_description
1 polymer ?
#
loop_
_entity_poly.entity_id
_entity_poly.type
_entity_poly.pdbx_seq_one_letter_code
_entity_poly.pdbx_strand_id
1 'polypeptide(L)' 'MHQRLEQVFGYTQFRPGQEAAISAVLAGRSAAAIFPTGSGKSLCYQLPALLLPNLTLVVSPLLALI' A
#
# COMPACT_ATOMS: atom_id res chain seq x y z
N MET A 1 -6.93 5.21 8.48
CA MET A 1 -5.70 4.88 7.73
C MET A 1 -4.45 5.01 8.60
N HIS A 2 -4.12 6.19 9.14
CA HIS A 2 -2.96 6.41 10.03
C HIS A 2 -2.91 5.49 11.26
N GLN A 3 -4.03 5.29 11.95
CA GLN A 3 -4.08 4.36 13.09
C GLN A 3 -3.66 2.92 12.71
N ARG A 4 -4.12 2.42 11.55
CA ARG A 4 -3.76 1.07 11.08
C ARG A 4 -2.32 1.00 10.59
N LEU A 5 -1.82 2.08 10.01
CA LEU A 5 -0.41 2.22 9.64
C LEU A 5 0.49 2.00 10.87
N GLU A 6 0.20 2.70 11.96
CA GLU A 6 0.97 2.60 13.20
C GLU A 6 0.80 1.23 13.87
N GLN A 7 -0.44 0.78 14.06
CA GLN A 7 -0.74 -0.47 14.77
C GLN A 7 -0.18 -1.73 14.10
N VAL A 8 -0.13 -1.76 12.76
CA VAL A 8 0.26 -2.97 12.01
C VAL A 8 1.67 -2.88 11.46
N PHE A 9 2.11 -1.69 11.01
CA PHE A 9 3.40 -1.51 10.36
C PHE A 9 4.42 -0.73 11.22
N GLY A 10 3.99 -0.15 12.34
CA GLY A 10 4.87 0.63 13.22
C GLY A 10 5.32 1.97 12.64
N TYR A 11 4.70 2.45 11.56
CA TYR A 11 5.04 3.73 10.94
C TYR A 11 4.12 4.84 11.46
N THR A 12 4.72 5.95 11.90
CA THR A 12 3.98 7.13 12.39
C THR A 12 3.58 8.08 11.27
N GLN A 13 4.18 7.96 10.08
CA GLN A 13 3.94 8.83 8.93
C GLN A 13 4.17 8.09 7.61
N PHE A 14 3.48 8.56 6.57
CA PHE A 14 3.71 8.10 5.20
C PHE A 14 4.97 8.71 4.60
N ARG A 15 5.64 7.94 3.74
CA ARG A 15 6.65 8.50 2.82
C ARG A 15 5.96 9.25 1.68
N PRO A 16 6.65 10.18 1.00
CA PRO A 16 6.09 10.97 -0.08
C PRO A 16 5.36 10.10 -1.12
N GLY A 17 4.15 10.50 -1.48
CA GLY A 17 3.31 9.83 -2.49
C GLY A 17 2.55 8.59 -2.03
N GLN A 18 2.92 7.94 -0.91
CA GLN A 18 2.23 6.73 -0.44
C GLN A 18 0.77 7.01 -0.07
N GLU A 19 0.53 8.06 0.72
CA GLU A 19 -0.82 8.44 1.14
C GLU A 19 -1.73 8.77 -0.05
N ALA A 20 -1.19 9.44 -1.08
CA ALA A 20 -1.94 9.77 -2.29
C ALA A 20 -2.35 8.51 -3.07
N ALA A 21 -1.42 7.56 -3.25
CA ALA A 21 -1.69 6.29 -3.93
C ALA A 21 -2.71 5.44 -3.15
N ILE A 22 -2.54 5.31 -1.84
CA ILE A 22 -3.44 4.55 -0.97
C ILE A 22 -4.83 5.17 -0.96
N SER A 23 -4.93 6.49 -0.81
CA SER A 23 -6.20 7.22 -0.82
C SER A 23 -6.94 7.07 -2.15
N ALA A 24 -6.23 7.02 -3.28
CA ALA A 24 -6.85 6.76 -4.58
C ALA A 24 -7.48 5.35 -4.64
N VAL A 25 -6.76 4.32 -4.18
CA VAL A 25 -7.25 2.94 -4.14
C VAL A 25 -8.43 2.79 -3.18
N LEU A 26 -8.36 3.40 -1.99
CA LEU A 26 -9.47 3.37 -1.02
C LEU A 26 -10.73 4.07 -1.53
N ALA A 27 -10.58 5.06 -2.42
CA ALA A 27 -11.69 5.72 -3.10
C ALA A 27 -12.23 4.92 -4.30
N GLY A 28 -11.78 3.68 -4.50
CA GLY A 28 -12.19 2.82 -5.62
C GLY A 28 -11.63 3.24 -6.98
N ARG A 29 -10.56 4.05 -7.01
CA ARG A 29 -9.92 4.50 -8.25
C ARG A 29 -8.64 3.71 -8.54
N SER A 30 -8.34 3.52 -9.82
CA SER A 30 -7.05 2.98 -10.26
C SER A 30 -5.92 3.96 -10.00
N ALA A 31 -4.72 3.45 -9.67
CA ALA A 31 -3.53 4.25 -9.43
C ALA A 31 -2.30 3.60 -10.08
N ALA A 32 -1.49 4.41 -10.75
CA ALA A 32 -0.14 4.04 -11.18
C ALA A 32 0.85 4.69 -10.21
N ALA A 33 1.56 3.89 -9.42
CA ALA A 33 2.43 4.38 -8.36
C ALA A 33 3.89 4.02 -8.66
N ILE A 34 4.70 5.02 -9.00
CA ILE A 34 6.10 4.86 -9.39
C ILE A 34 6.98 5.27 -8.21
N PHE A 35 7.77 4.31 -7.76
CA PHE A 35 8.52 4.40 -6.51
C PHE A 35 9.91 3.78 -6.71
N PRO A 36 10.99 4.41 -6.21
CA PRO A 36 12.31 3.77 -6.18
C PRO A 36 12.30 2.45 -5.38
N THR A 37 13.21 1.54 -5.68
CA THR A 37 13.40 0.32 -4.88
C THR A 37 13.69 0.68 -3.41
N GLY A 38 13.10 -0.06 -2.47
CA GLY A 38 13.25 0.20 -1.02
C GLY A 38 12.42 1.38 -0.47
N SER A 39 11.76 2.16 -1.32
CA SER A 39 10.95 3.30 -0.87
C SER A 39 9.60 2.92 -0.24
N GLY A 40 9.24 1.63 -0.22
CA GLY A 40 8.04 1.14 0.46
C GLY A 40 6.80 1.09 -0.44
N LYS A 41 6.96 0.82 -1.74
CA LYS A 41 5.84 0.64 -2.67
C LYS A 41 4.83 -0.42 -2.22
N SER A 42 5.29 -1.45 -1.49
CA SER A 42 4.42 -2.54 -1.01
C SER A 42 3.32 -2.07 -0.06
N LEU A 43 3.61 -1.04 0.74
CA LEU A 43 2.62 -0.44 1.62
C LEU A 43 1.38 0.07 0.86
N CYS A 44 1.57 0.48 -0.40
CA CYS A 44 0.50 1.04 -1.23
C CYS A 44 -0.57 0.02 -1.63
N TYR A 45 -0.32 -1.29 -1.47
CA TYR A 45 -1.34 -2.33 -1.62
C TYR A 45 -1.61 -3.09 -0.31
N GLN A 46 -0.61 -3.20 0.59
CA GLN A 46 -0.78 -3.89 1.87
C GLN A 46 -1.71 -3.15 2.84
N LEU A 47 -1.62 -1.82 2.93
CA LEU A 47 -2.51 -1.07 3.82
C LEU A 47 -3.96 -1.05 3.32
N PRO A 48 -4.24 -0.81 2.01
CA PRO A 48 -5.59 -1.00 1.47
C PRO A 48 -6.16 -2.39 1.73
N ALA A 49 -5.36 -3.45 1.62
CA ALA A 49 -5.81 -4.82 1.84
C ALA A 49 -6.35 -5.07 3.26
N LEU A 50 -5.93 -4.28 4.24
CA LEU A 50 -6.41 -4.34 5.63
C LEU A 50 -7.63 -3.45 5.89
N LEU A 51 -7.89 -2.49 5.00
CA LEU A 51 -8.91 -1.45 5.17
C LEU A 51 -10.15 -1.69 4.33
N LEU A 52 -10.01 -2.33 3.18
CA LEU A 52 -11.12 -2.66 2.29
C LEU A 52 -11.75 -4.01 2.69
N PRO A 53 -13.07 -4.16 2.47
CA PRO A 53 -13.67 -5.48 2.53
C PRO A 53 -13.12 -6.34 1.39
N ASN A 54 -12.99 -7.64 1.63
CA ASN A 54 -12.54 -8.68 0.70
C ASN A 54 -11.01 -8.82 0.51
N LEU A 55 -10.62 -9.87 -0.21
CA LEU A 55 -9.24 -10.25 -0.48
C LEU A 55 -8.57 -9.31 -1.49
N THR A 56 -7.32 -8.93 -1.22
CA THR A 56 -6.45 -8.28 -2.21
C THR A 56 -5.59 -9.33 -2.94
N LEU A 57 -5.66 -9.34 -4.28
CA LEU A 57 -4.79 -10.16 -5.12
C LEU A 57 -3.55 -9.36 -5.54
N VAL A 58 -2.37 -9.87 -5.20
CA VAL A 58 -1.08 -9.30 -5.63
C VAL A 58 -0.45 -10.24 -6.65
N VAL A 59 -0.12 -9.71 -7.82
CA VAL A 59 0.55 -10.45 -8.89
C VAL A 59 2.01 -10.02 -8.94
N SER A 60 2.93 -10.95 -8.65
CA SER A 60 4.37 -10.76 -8.79
C SER A 60 4.92 -11.67 -9.89
N PRO A 61 5.73 -11.18 -10.83
CA PRO A 61 6.29 -12.00 -11.90
C PRO A 61 7.37 -12.98 -11.42
N LEU A 62 7.94 -12.76 -10.22
CA LEU A 62 9.05 -13.56 -9.69
C LEU A 62 8.69 -14.14 -8.32
N LEU A 63 8.90 -15.44 -8.16
CA LEU A 63 8.67 -16.15 -6.88
C LEU A 63 9.58 -15.64 -5.76
N ALA A 64 10.79 -15.17 -6.09
CA ALA A 64 11.76 -14.65 -5.12
C ALA A 64 11.35 -13.32 -4.46
N LEU A 65 10.23 -12.71 -4.89
CA LEU A 65 9.75 -11.42 -4.40
C LEU A 65 8.47 -11.51 -3.58
N ILE A 66 8.00 -12.73 -3.30
CA ILE A 66 6.78 -13.02 -2.51
C ILE A 66 7.15 -13.40 -1.08
#